data_AF-A0A0F9QL85-F1
#
_entry.id   AF-A0A0F9QL85-F1
#
_cell.length_a   1.000
_cell.length_b   1.000
_cell.length_c   1.000
_cell.angle_alpha   90.00
_cell.angle_beta   90.00
_cell.angle_gamma   90.00
#
_symmetry.space_group_name_H-M   'P 1'
#
loop_
_entity.id
_entity.type
_entity.pdbx_description
1 polymer ?
#
loop_
_entity_poly.entity_id
_entity_poly.type
_entity_poly.pdbx_seq_one_letter_code
_entity_poly.pdbx_strand_id
1 'polypeptide(L)'
;MFGTDGIRGITGQDLTADLATKLGNVAGSLLCEESDKVVIGRDTRGSGEMLENALTEGFVRQGIEVIKLGVIPTPAIAYITGKLGAVLGIVISASHNPSEYNGIKFFNSNGVKLSEDKERLIEDNLASFEKLGRRTNGKTTQAGGNDLYIEHLKEAVSIPLDGLKVMFDCANGAASLVGPRLFSELGVEVSAHACSPTADNINHECGSTYPQALQKNIKNGGFDVGIAFDGDADRAIAVDENGFLVDGDFIIAICAKNYHDKSLLKADNVVTTVMTNLGFHHAMQKMGIDVLVTDVGDKYVLDRMIEENANLGGEQSGH
;
A
#
# COMPACT_ATOMS: atom_id res chain seq x y z
N MET A 1 -17.26 1.76 11.72
CA MET A 1 -17.24 1.81 10.25
C MET A 1 -15.82 1.66 9.75
N PHE A 2 -14.88 2.44 10.30
CA PHE A 2 -13.46 2.15 10.26
C PHE A 2 -13.21 0.82 10.97
N GLY A 3 -12.50 -0.07 10.28
CA GLY A 3 -11.94 -1.30 10.82
C GLY A 3 -10.45 -1.13 11.11
N THR A 4 -9.69 -2.22 11.07
CA THR A 4 -8.24 -2.20 11.32
C THR A 4 -7.45 -1.45 10.25
N ASP A 5 -8.00 -1.28 9.05
CA ASP A 5 -7.32 -0.69 7.90
C ASP A 5 -8.30 0.12 7.03
N GLY A 6 -8.85 1.18 7.63
CA GLY A 6 -9.82 2.06 6.99
C GLY A 6 -11.23 1.47 6.93
N ILE A 7 -12.06 2.02 6.04
CA ILE A 7 -13.44 1.55 5.81
C ILE A 7 -13.41 0.52 4.70
N ARG A 8 -13.97 -0.67 4.90
CA ARG A 8 -13.98 -1.76 3.89
C ARG A 8 -15.35 -2.43 3.83
N GLY A 9 -15.74 -2.87 2.64
CA GLY A 9 -16.97 -3.64 2.45
C GLY A 9 -17.28 -3.93 0.99
N ILE A 10 -18.40 -4.61 0.74
CA ILE A 10 -18.85 -4.91 -0.61
C ILE A 10 -19.37 -3.63 -1.26
N THR A 11 -18.85 -3.32 -2.45
CA THR A 11 -19.24 -2.12 -3.19
C THR A 11 -20.73 -2.18 -3.54
N GLY A 12 -21.46 -1.09 -3.28
CA GLY A 12 -22.89 -0.97 -3.59
C GLY A 12 -23.81 -1.58 -2.53
N GLN A 13 -23.26 -2.26 -1.52
CA GLN A 13 -23.98 -2.74 -0.34
C GLN A 13 -23.49 -2.00 0.91
N ASP A 14 -22.27 -2.29 1.34
CA ASP A 14 -21.66 -1.71 2.53
C ASP A 14 -20.96 -0.38 2.20
N LEU A 15 -20.26 -0.34 1.06
CA LEU A 15 -19.51 0.81 0.58
C LEU A 15 -20.18 1.40 -0.66
N THR A 16 -20.96 2.46 -0.46
CA THR A 16 -21.74 3.13 -1.51
C THR A 16 -21.12 4.45 -1.94
N ALA A 17 -21.46 4.93 -3.13
CA ALA A 17 -21.09 6.28 -3.59
C ALA A 17 -21.60 7.36 -2.60
N ASP A 18 -22.84 7.21 -2.11
CA ASP A 18 -23.39 8.14 -1.11
C ASP A 18 -22.56 8.19 0.17
N LEU A 19 -22.08 7.03 0.65
CA LEU A 19 -21.20 6.98 1.80
C LEU A 19 -19.85 7.67 1.50
N ALA A 20 -19.26 7.39 0.34
CA ALA A 20 -18.01 8.00 -0.11
C ALA A 20 -18.11 9.54 -0.22
N THR A 21 -19.20 10.09 -0.77
CA THR A 21 -19.43 11.54 -0.82
C THR A 21 -19.57 12.14 0.57
N LYS A 22 -20.29 11.46 1.48
CA LYS A 22 -20.41 11.91 2.89
C LYS A 22 -19.05 11.90 3.59
N LEU A 23 -18.26 10.85 3.40
CA LEU A 23 -16.91 10.74 3.96
C LEU A 23 -16.00 11.88 3.49
N GLY A 24 -15.93 12.14 2.18
CA GLY A 24 -15.11 13.23 1.65
C GLY A 24 -15.54 14.60 2.17
N ASN A 25 -16.85 14.83 2.29
CA ASN A 25 -17.42 16.07 2.83
C ASN A 25 -17.08 16.27 4.31
N VAL A 26 -17.29 15.24 5.13
CA VAL A 26 -17.03 15.30 6.58
C VAL A 26 -15.54 15.40 6.87
N ALA A 27 -14.71 14.56 6.23
CA ALA A 27 -13.26 14.62 6.38
C ALA A 27 -12.72 15.99 5.93
N GLY A 28 -13.16 16.49 4.78
CA GLY A 28 -12.77 17.81 4.29
C GLY A 28 -13.16 18.95 5.23
N SER A 29 -14.33 18.89 5.86
CA SER A 29 -14.76 19.93 6.80
C SER A 29 -14.03 19.89 8.13
N LEU A 30 -13.61 18.71 8.59
CA LEU A 30 -13.03 18.53 9.94
C LEU A 30 -11.52 18.56 9.95
N LEU A 31 -10.88 18.15 8.85
CA LEU A 31 -9.45 17.92 8.78
C LEU A 31 -8.73 18.86 7.79
N CYS A 32 -9.45 19.73 7.08
CA CYS A 32 -8.88 20.59 6.05
C CYS A 32 -9.40 22.03 6.10
N GLU A 33 -8.52 22.95 5.73
CA GLU A 33 -8.81 24.35 5.45
C GLU A 33 -9.17 24.57 3.96
N GLU A 34 -9.80 25.70 3.62
CA GLU A 34 -10.36 25.96 2.28
C GLU A 34 -9.32 25.96 1.15
N SER A 35 -8.03 26.17 1.45
CA SER A 35 -6.94 26.15 0.46
C SER A 35 -6.11 24.87 0.47
N ASP A 36 -6.47 23.91 1.31
CA ASP A 36 -5.72 22.67 1.42
C ASP A 36 -5.91 21.78 0.19
N LYS A 37 -4.94 20.87 0.04
CA LYS A 37 -4.92 19.87 -1.03
C LYS A 37 -5.07 18.50 -0.41
N VAL A 38 -5.78 17.62 -1.12
CA VAL A 38 -5.84 16.19 -0.82
C VAL A 38 -5.45 15.40 -2.06
N VAL A 39 -4.76 14.28 -1.88
CA VAL A 39 -4.45 13.36 -2.98
C VAL A 39 -5.34 12.13 -2.89
N ILE A 40 -5.86 11.67 -4.03
CA ILE A 40 -6.64 10.43 -4.11
C ILE A 40 -6.02 9.52 -5.17
N GLY A 41 -5.78 8.26 -4.78
CA GLY A 41 -5.44 7.17 -5.69
C GLY A 41 -6.29 5.95 -5.44
N ARG A 42 -6.20 4.98 -6.33
CA ARG A 42 -6.98 3.74 -6.27
C ARG A 42 -6.21 2.55 -6.82
N ASP A 43 -6.69 1.35 -6.54
CA ASP A 43 -6.29 0.17 -7.30
C ASP A 43 -7.10 0.01 -8.61
N THR A 44 -7.02 -1.17 -9.21
CA THR A 44 -7.60 -1.49 -10.53
C THR A 44 -9.06 -1.92 -10.50
N ARG A 45 -9.70 -2.02 -9.32
CA ARG A 45 -11.12 -2.41 -9.21
C ARG A 45 -12.01 -1.46 -10.01
N GLY A 46 -12.97 -2.02 -10.75
CA GLY A 46 -13.92 -1.22 -11.52
C GLY A 46 -14.75 -0.26 -10.66
N SER A 47 -15.05 -0.65 -9.41
CA SER A 47 -15.74 0.21 -8.44
C SER A 47 -14.94 1.44 -8.01
N GLY A 48 -13.61 1.42 -8.18
CA GLY A 48 -12.72 2.48 -7.73
C GLY A 48 -13.02 3.83 -8.38
N GLU A 49 -13.40 3.87 -9.67
CA GLU A 49 -13.72 5.14 -10.35
C GLU A 49 -14.97 5.81 -9.79
N MET A 50 -16.00 5.01 -9.50
CA MET A 50 -17.24 5.51 -8.88
C MET A 50 -16.95 6.10 -7.49
N LEU A 51 -16.19 5.37 -6.67
CA LEU A 51 -15.82 5.81 -5.32
C LEU A 51 -14.89 7.03 -5.33
N GLU A 52 -13.94 7.09 -6.27
CA GLU A 52 -13.03 8.23 -6.43
C GLU A 52 -13.81 9.50 -6.76
N ASN A 53 -14.75 9.42 -7.70
CA ASN A 53 -15.59 10.55 -8.07
C ASN A 53 -16.48 11.02 -6.91
N ALA A 54 -17.08 10.08 -6.18
CA ALA A 54 -17.90 10.39 -5.01
C ALA A 54 -17.09 11.08 -3.89
N LEU A 55 -15.94 10.53 -3.52
CA LEU A 55 -15.02 11.15 -2.55
C LEU A 55 -14.58 12.54 -3.01
N THR A 56 -14.20 12.67 -4.28
CA THR A 56 -13.79 13.94 -4.88
C THR A 56 -14.88 15.00 -4.72
N GLU A 57 -16.13 14.65 -5.04
CA GLU A 57 -17.27 15.55 -4.87
C GLU A 57 -17.42 16.02 -3.42
N GLY A 58 -17.26 15.10 -2.45
CA GLY A 58 -17.29 15.41 -1.03
C GLY A 58 -16.27 16.48 -0.63
N PHE A 59 -15.00 16.28 -1.00
CA PHE A 59 -13.93 17.22 -0.68
C PHE A 59 -14.09 18.57 -1.41
N VAL A 60 -14.46 18.55 -2.70
CA VAL A 60 -14.65 19.78 -3.48
C VAL A 60 -15.76 20.66 -2.91
N ARG A 61 -16.83 20.08 -2.34
CA ARG A 61 -17.89 20.84 -1.62
C ARG A 61 -17.35 21.62 -0.42
N GLN A 62 -16.21 21.21 0.13
CA GLN A 62 -15.49 21.86 1.22
C GLN A 62 -14.35 22.77 0.73
N GLY A 63 -14.36 23.16 -0.54
CA GLY A 63 -13.43 24.15 -1.08
C GLY A 63 -12.05 23.59 -1.40
N ILE A 64 -11.83 22.30 -1.13
CA ILE A 64 -10.53 21.65 -1.19
C ILE A 64 -10.13 21.34 -2.62
N GLU A 65 -8.83 21.45 -2.91
CA GLU A 65 -8.26 20.94 -4.15
C GLU A 65 -8.02 19.43 -4.04
N VAL A 66 -8.63 18.66 -4.94
CA VAL A 66 -8.42 17.21 -5.05
C VAL A 66 -7.48 16.91 -6.20
N ILE A 67 -6.32 16.33 -5.90
CA ILE A 67 -5.34 15.86 -6.88
C ILE A 67 -5.55 14.36 -7.09
N LYS A 68 -6.01 13.97 -8.27
CA LYS A 68 -6.18 12.56 -8.62
C LYS A 68 -4.89 11.98 -9.20
N LEU A 69 -4.50 10.82 -8.70
CA LEU A 69 -3.30 10.08 -9.12
C LEU A 69 -3.63 8.86 -9.99
N GLY A 70 -4.91 8.49 -10.09
CA GLY A 70 -5.36 7.33 -10.85
C GLY A 70 -5.00 6.01 -10.16
N VAL A 71 -4.67 4.99 -10.97
CA VAL A 71 -4.24 3.69 -10.46
C VAL A 71 -2.80 3.79 -9.95
N ILE A 72 -2.62 3.53 -8.66
CA ILE A 72 -1.33 3.70 -7.99
C ILE A 72 -1.24 2.86 -6.70
N PRO A 73 -0.06 2.30 -6.34
CA PRO A 73 0.11 1.57 -5.09
C PRO A 73 -0.24 2.37 -3.83
N THR A 74 -0.76 1.70 -2.80
CA THR A 74 -0.99 2.30 -1.47
C THR A 74 0.26 3.00 -0.90
N PRO A 75 1.48 2.41 -0.88
CA PRO A 75 2.66 3.09 -0.34
C PRO A 75 3.04 4.36 -1.11
N ALA A 76 2.68 4.47 -2.39
CA ALA A 76 2.92 5.70 -3.15
C ALA A 76 2.04 6.85 -2.66
N ILE A 77 0.82 6.58 -2.17
CA ILE A 77 -0.05 7.61 -1.58
C ILE A 77 0.58 8.17 -0.33
N ALA A 78 1.11 7.31 0.55
CA ALA A 78 1.81 7.75 1.75
C ALA A 78 2.99 8.70 1.42
N TYR A 79 3.79 8.37 0.41
CA TYR A 79 4.91 9.22 -0.04
C TYR A 79 4.46 10.52 -0.74
N ILE A 80 3.57 10.41 -1.74
CA ILE A 80 3.22 11.53 -2.63
C ILE A 80 2.41 12.61 -1.90
N THR A 81 1.65 12.23 -0.86
CA THR A 81 0.87 13.17 -0.04
C THR A 81 1.75 14.33 0.45
N GLY A 82 2.84 14.02 1.15
CA GLY A 82 3.79 15.03 1.62
C GLY A 82 4.52 15.72 0.47
N LYS A 83 4.90 14.97 -0.58
CA LYS A 83 5.62 15.49 -1.75
C LYS A 83 4.86 16.60 -2.49
N LEU A 84 3.53 16.49 -2.57
CA LEU A 84 2.66 17.48 -3.23
C LEU A 84 2.14 18.56 -2.27
N GLY A 85 2.54 18.53 -1.00
CA GLY A 85 2.05 19.46 0.02
C GLY A 85 0.57 19.28 0.32
N ALA A 86 0.06 18.06 0.18
CA ALA A 86 -1.31 17.72 0.56
C ALA A 86 -1.39 17.39 2.06
N VAL A 87 -2.52 17.73 2.67
CA VAL A 87 -2.76 17.49 4.11
C VAL A 87 -3.32 16.10 4.38
N LEU A 88 -3.95 15.49 3.38
CA LEU A 88 -4.47 14.13 3.41
C LEU A 88 -4.17 13.38 2.11
N GLY A 89 -3.82 12.11 2.27
CA GLY A 89 -3.79 11.12 1.21
C GLY A 89 -4.89 10.10 1.40
N ILE A 90 -5.57 9.73 0.31
CA ILE A 90 -6.64 8.74 0.33
C ILE A 90 -6.32 7.68 -0.70
N VAL A 91 -6.42 6.41 -0.30
CA VAL A 91 -6.37 5.28 -1.22
C VAL A 91 -7.70 4.54 -1.21
N ILE A 92 -8.15 4.19 -2.41
CA ILE A 92 -9.37 3.41 -2.64
C ILE A 92 -8.96 1.99 -3.04
N SER A 93 -8.95 1.10 -2.05
CA SER A 93 -8.60 -0.31 -2.24
C SER A 93 -9.07 -1.17 -1.06
N ALA A 94 -9.27 -2.46 -1.34
CA ALA A 94 -9.38 -3.52 -0.34
C ALA A 94 -8.18 -4.49 -0.35
N SER A 95 -6.99 -4.07 -0.79
CA SER A 95 -5.76 -4.88 -0.81
C SER A 95 -5.98 -6.21 -1.53
N HIS A 96 -5.72 -7.34 -0.90
CA HIS A 96 -5.84 -8.71 -1.41
C HIS A 96 -7.28 -9.24 -1.55
N ASN A 97 -8.31 -8.50 -1.10
CA ASN A 97 -9.70 -8.98 -1.20
C ASN A 97 -10.16 -9.14 -2.67
N PRO A 98 -11.16 -10.00 -2.96
CA PRO A 98 -11.79 -10.14 -4.28
C PRO A 98 -12.43 -8.83 -4.80
N SER A 99 -12.63 -8.71 -6.12
CA SER A 99 -12.98 -7.46 -6.83
C SER A 99 -14.29 -6.78 -6.39
N GLU A 100 -15.24 -7.53 -5.82
CA GLU A 100 -16.49 -6.99 -5.29
C GLU A 100 -16.32 -6.14 -4.02
N TYR A 101 -15.23 -6.38 -3.28
CA TYR A 101 -14.86 -5.57 -2.12
C TYR A 101 -14.12 -4.31 -2.57
N ASN A 102 -14.29 -3.23 -1.83
CA ASN A 102 -13.40 -2.07 -1.91
C ASN A 102 -13.25 -1.44 -0.52
N GLY A 103 -12.40 -0.44 -0.39
CA GLY A 103 -12.17 0.26 0.85
C GLY A 103 -11.63 1.67 0.65
N ILE A 104 -11.62 2.45 1.72
CA ILE A 104 -11.10 3.82 1.76
C ILE A 104 -10.19 3.92 2.98
N LYS A 105 -8.89 4.18 2.75
CA LYS A 105 -7.89 4.41 3.80
C LYS A 105 -7.38 5.85 3.72
N PHE A 106 -7.11 6.46 4.87
CA PHE A 106 -6.64 7.84 4.98
C PHE A 106 -5.24 7.91 5.59
N PHE A 107 -4.41 8.76 5.02
CA PHE A 107 -3.07 9.09 5.46
C PHE A 107 -2.98 10.59 5.75
N ASN A 108 -2.23 10.97 6.78
CA ASN A 108 -1.90 12.35 7.07
C ASN A 108 -0.76 12.86 6.15
N SER A 109 -0.39 14.13 6.30
CA SER A 109 0.69 14.78 5.53
C SER A 109 2.06 14.11 5.65
N ASN A 110 2.29 13.30 6.68
CA ASN A 110 3.53 12.55 6.91
C ASN A 110 3.46 11.12 6.35
N GLY A 111 2.40 10.75 5.65
CA GLY A 111 2.22 9.41 5.07
C GLY A 111 1.85 8.34 6.10
N VAL A 112 1.44 8.71 7.31
CA VAL A 112 1.00 7.77 8.35
C VAL A 112 -0.52 7.72 8.38
N LYS A 113 -1.10 6.55 8.67
CA LYS A 113 -2.55 6.39 8.85
C LYS A 113 -3.11 7.38 9.88
N LEU A 114 -4.39 7.73 9.76
CA LEU A 114 -5.04 8.59 10.74
C LEU A 114 -5.07 7.92 12.13
N SER A 115 -5.04 8.74 13.18
CA SER A 115 -5.24 8.25 14.54
C SER A 115 -6.71 7.85 14.76
N GLU A 116 -6.95 6.93 15.69
CA GLU A 116 -8.31 6.50 16.06
C GLU A 116 -9.22 7.67 16.46
N ASP A 117 -8.65 8.70 17.12
CA ASP A 117 -9.40 9.90 17.47
C ASP A 117 -9.92 10.64 16.24
N LYS A 118 -9.11 10.73 15.17
CA LYS A 118 -9.51 11.37 13.91
C LYS A 118 -10.50 10.50 13.13
N GLU A 119 -10.31 9.19 13.13
CA GLU A 119 -11.26 8.26 12.52
C GLU A 119 -12.63 8.35 13.21
N ARG A 120 -12.66 8.27 14.55
CA ARG A 120 -13.88 8.42 15.35
C ARG A 120 -14.53 9.79 15.15
N LEU A 121 -13.72 10.85 15.07
CA LEU A 121 -14.23 12.19 14.79
C LEU A 121 -14.96 12.26 13.44
N ILE A 122 -14.46 11.58 12.40
CA ILE A 122 -15.16 11.47 11.12
C ILE A 122 -16.46 10.67 11.30
N GLU A 123 -16.40 9.50 11.95
CA GLU A 123 -17.57 8.63 12.15
C GLU A 123 -18.73 9.32 12.86
N ASP A 124 -18.43 9.98 13.98
CA ASP A 124 -19.42 10.65 14.83
C ASP A 124 -20.14 11.79 14.08
N ASN A 125 -19.53 12.33 13.03
CA ASN A 125 -20.06 13.45 12.25
C ASN A 125 -20.69 13.05 10.91
N LEU A 126 -20.64 11.76 10.51
CA LEU A 126 -21.22 11.28 9.25
C LEU A 126 -22.72 11.56 9.13
N ALA A 127 -23.47 11.47 10.22
CA ALA A 127 -24.91 11.75 10.24
C ALA A 127 -25.23 13.26 10.11
N SER A 128 -24.27 14.13 10.39
CA SER A 128 -24.44 15.60 10.39
C SER A 128 -23.98 16.26 9.08
N PHE A 129 -23.66 15.48 8.04
CA PHE A 129 -23.06 16.00 6.80
C PHE A 129 -23.86 17.11 6.09
N GLU A 130 -25.19 17.12 6.23
CA GLU A 130 -26.06 18.15 5.61
C GLU A 130 -25.93 19.52 6.30
N LYS A 131 -25.48 19.54 7.56
CA LYS A 131 -25.30 20.78 8.34
C LYS A 131 -23.94 21.44 8.09
N LEU A 132 -23.03 20.75 7.39
CA LEU A 132 -21.74 21.30 7.04
C LEU A 132 -21.92 22.39 5.97
N GLY A 133 -21.30 23.55 6.20
CA GLY A 133 -21.31 24.65 5.23
C GLY A 133 -20.71 24.21 3.90
N ARG A 134 -20.98 24.98 2.83
CA ARG A 134 -20.35 24.78 1.53
C ARG A 134 -19.34 25.89 1.27
N ARG A 135 -18.18 25.53 0.73
CA ARG A 135 -17.15 26.46 0.25
C ARG A 135 -17.14 26.42 -1.29
N THR A 136 -16.76 27.52 -1.95
CA THR A 136 -16.99 27.69 -3.39
C THR A 136 -15.75 27.50 -4.27
N ASN A 137 -14.57 27.30 -3.67
CA ASN A 137 -13.29 27.33 -4.38
C ASN A 137 -12.68 25.95 -4.68
N GLY A 138 -13.42 24.88 -4.39
CA GLY A 138 -12.94 23.51 -4.61
C GLY A 138 -12.73 23.22 -6.08
N LYS A 139 -11.71 22.43 -6.38
CA LYS A 139 -11.31 22.09 -7.76
C LYS A 139 -10.66 20.71 -7.81
N THR A 140 -10.58 20.16 -9.02
CA THR A 140 -9.94 18.87 -9.26
C THR A 140 -8.78 19.04 -10.23
N THR A 141 -7.63 18.46 -9.91
CA THR A 141 -6.45 18.38 -10.78
C THR A 141 -5.99 16.93 -10.90
N GLN A 142 -5.07 16.67 -11.83
CA GLN A 142 -4.45 15.35 -12.01
C GLN A 142 -2.93 15.50 -11.99
N ALA A 143 -2.23 14.49 -11.48
CA ALA A 143 -0.77 14.45 -11.47
C ALA A 143 -0.26 13.05 -11.83
N GLY A 144 0.92 12.98 -12.46
CA GLY A 144 1.60 11.73 -12.81
C GLY A 144 2.22 11.04 -11.59
N GLY A 145 1.38 10.45 -10.73
CA GLY A 145 1.84 9.83 -9.48
C GLY A 145 2.81 8.66 -9.67
N ASN A 146 2.60 7.84 -10.70
CA ASN A 146 3.47 6.70 -11.00
C ASN A 146 4.91 7.11 -11.32
N ASP A 147 5.12 8.17 -12.10
CA ASP A 147 6.47 8.67 -12.42
C ASP A 147 7.18 9.19 -11.16
N LEU A 148 6.48 9.99 -10.33
CA LEU A 148 7.02 10.50 -9.08
C LEU A 148 7.43 9.37 -8.12
N TYR A 149 6.66 8.29 -8.09
CA TYR A 149 6.93 7.14 -7.23
C TYR A 149 8.06 6.27 -7.77
N ILE A 150 8.10 6.00 -9.09
CA ILE A 150 9.18 5.25 -9.73
C ILE A 150 10.53 5.94 -9.49
N GLU A 151 10.61 7.26 -9.70
CA GLU A 151 11.85 8.00 -9.46
C GLU A 151 12.29 7.93 -7.99
N HIS A 152 11.36 8.02 -7.05
CA HIS A 152 11.65 7.84 -5.63
C HIS A 152 12.20 6.45 -5.32
N LEU A 153 11.58 5.38 -5.85
CA LEU A 153 12.03 4.02 -5.61
C LEU A 153 13.41 3.74 -6.19
N LYS A 154 13.78 4.36 -7.33
CA LYS A 154 15.12 4.24 -7.90
C LYS A 154 16.21 4.79 -6.96
N GLU A 155 15.91 5.83 -6.18
CA GLU A 155 16.87 6.41 -5.22
C GLU A 155 17.26 5.40 -4.12
N ALA A 156 16.42 4.40 -3.83
CA ALA A 156 16.71 3.36 -2.85
C ALA A 156 17.67 2.27 -3.37
N VAL A 157 17.88 2.19 -4.69
CA VAL A 157 18.72 1.17 -5.31
C VAL A 157 20.15 1.67 -5.44
N SER A 158 21.06 1.09 -4.65
CA SER A 158 22.46 1.52 -4.59
C SER A 158 23.42 0.66 -5.41
N ILE A 159 22.92 -0.35 -6.13
CA ILE A 159 23.72 -1.31 -6.90
C ILE A 159 23.12 -1.52 -8.29
N PRO A 160 23.94 -1.86 -9.30
CA PRO A 160 23.43 -2.30 -10.60
C PRO A 160 22.61 -3.59 -10.48
N LEU A 161 21.55 -3.70 -11.28
CA LEU A 161 20.68 -4.88 -11.35
C LEU A 161 20.73 -5.58 -12.72
N ASP A 162 21.63 -5.13 -13.61
CA ASP A 162 21.79 -5.68 -14.96
C ASP A 162 22.06 -7.18 -14.94
N GLY A 163 21.41 -7.90 -15.86
CA GLY A 163 21.59 -9.34 -16.03
C GLY A 163 20.72 -10.21 -15.12
N LEU A 164 19.97 -9.61 -14.18
CA LEU A 164 18.92 -10.33 -13.45
C LEU A 164 17.70 -10.53 -14.35
N LYS A 165 17.10 -11.72 -14.26
CA LYS A 165 15.86 -12.09 -14.91
C LYS A 165 14.77 -12.33 -13.87
N VAL A 166 13.81 -11.41 -13.82
CA VAL A 166 12.77 -11.37 -12.78
C VAL A 166 11.39 -11.52 -13.40
N MET A 167 10.56 -12.40 -12.81
CA MET A 167 9.13 -12.45 -13.14
C MET A 167 8.30 -11.78 -12.06
N PHE A 168 7.46 -10.83 -12.45
CA PHE A 168 6.50 -10.18 -11.57
C PHE A 168 5.11 -10.78 -11.73
N ASP A 169 4.45 -11.06 -10.62
CA ASP A 169 3.01 -11.20 -10.52
C ASP A 169 2.43 -9.92 -9.90
N CYS A 170 1.72 -9.12 -10.70
CA CYS A 170 1.18 -7.85 -10.23
C CYS A 170 -0.24 -7.96 -9.64
N ALA A 171 -0.78 -9.17 -9.46
CA ALA A 171 -2.15 -9.45 -8.99
C ALA A 171 -3.27 -8.78 -9.80
N ASN A 172 -2.99 -8.39 -11.04
CA ASN A 172 -3.79 -7.45 -11.85
C ASN A 172 -4.16 -6.18 -11.06
N GLY A 173 -3.31 -5.79 -10.11
CA GLY A 173 -3.48 -4.69 -9.19
C GLY A 173 -2.65 -3.46 -9.54
N ALA A 174 -2.47 -2.58 -8.57
CA ALA A 174 -1.79 -1.29 -8.72
C ALA A 174 -0.32 -1.42 -9.16
N ALA A 175 0.36 -2.50 -8.74
CA ALA A 175 1.74 -2.79 -9.16
C ALA A 175 1.89 -2.96 -10.69
N SER A 176 0.82 -3.27 -11.42
CA SER A 176 0.84 -3.47 -12.88
C SER A 176 1.39 -2.27 -13.65
N LEU A 177 1.28 -1.05 -13.10
CA LEU A 177 1.75 0.18 -13.74
C LEU A 177 3.13 0.65 -13.24
N VAL A 178 3.66 0.05 -12.18
CA VAL A 178 4.87 0.52 -11.48
C VAL A 178 5.96 -0.55 -11.47
N GLY A 179 5.65 -1.77 -11.01
CA GLY A 179 6.65 -2.81 -10.74
C GLY A 179 7.48 -3.18 -11.96
N PRO A 180 6.88 -3.76 -13.03
CA PRO A 180 7.62 -4.14 -14.23
C PRO A 180 8.40 -2.98 -14.86
N ARG A 181 7.82 -1.77 -14.86
CA ARG A 181 8.44 -0.57 -15.42
C ARG A 181 9.67 -0.14 -14.62
N LEU A 182 9.57 -0.04 -13.30
CA LEU A 182 10.67 0.34 -12.41
C LEU A 182 11.90 -0.55 -12.65
N PHE A 183 11.71 -1.87 -12.63
CA PHE A 183 12.81 -2.81 -12.76
C PHE A 183 13.37 -2.84 -14.19
N SER A 184 12.52 -2.70 -15.22
CA SER A 184 12.99 -2.59 -16.59
C SER A 184 13.84 -1.33 -16.81
N GLU A 185 13.47 -0.19 -16.21
CA GLU A 185 14.25 1.05 -16.25
C GLU A 185 15.59 0.95 -15.47
N LEU A 186 15.72 -0.04 -14.57
CA LEU A 186 16.95 -0.37 -13.84
C LEU A 186 17.81 -1.45 -14.53
N GLY A 187 17.47 -1.86 -15.75
CA GLY A 187 18.28 -2.80 -16.55
C GLY A 187 17.95 -4.29 -16.33
N VAL A 188 16.88 -4.61 -15.61
CA VAL A 188 16.46 -5.99 -15.32
C VAL A 188 15.71 -6.57 -16.52
N GLU A 189 15.94 -7.85 -16.84
CA GLU A 189 15.11 -8.59 -17.79
C GLU A 189 13.78 -8.96 -17.12
N VAL A 190 12.72 -8.25 -17.48
CA VAL A 190 11.42 -8.36 -16.83
C VAL A 190 10.46 -9.25 -17.61
N SER A 191 9.84 -10.21 -16.92
CA SER A 191 8.63 -10.89 -17.38
C SER A 191 7.44 -10.54 -16.48
N ALA A 192 6.26 -10.37 -17.08
CA ALA A 192 5.06 -9.96 -16.37
C ALA A 192 3.98 -11.05 -16.42
N HIS A 193 3.42 -11.37 -15.26
CA HIS A 193 2.28 -12.23 -15.04
C HIS A 193 1.21 -11.43 -14.29
N ALA A 194 -0.07 -11.63 -14.63
CA ALA A 194 -1.17 -10.88 -14.01
C ALA A 194 -0.89 -9.36 -13.93
N CYS A 195 -0.45 -8.74 -15.02
CA CYS A 195 -0.27 -7.28 -15.13
C CYS A 195 -1.15 -6.72 -16.26
N SER A 196 -2.35 -7.29 -16.47
CA SER A 196 -3.33 -6.85 -17.49
C SER A 196 -4.69 -6.68 -16.84
N PRO A 197 -4.86 -5.61 -16.02
CA PRO A 197 -6.06 -5.41 -15.24
C PRO A 197 -7.31 -5.20 -16.10
N THR A 198 -8.38 -5.87 -15.71
CA THR A 198 -9.77 -5.56 -16.07
C THR A 198 -10.51 -5.09 -14.82
N ALA A 199 -11.77 -4.72 -14.95
CA ALA A 199 -12.57 -4.22 -13.83
C ALA A 199 -12.75 -5.24 -12.67
N ASP A 200 -12.58 -6.52 -12.95
CA ASP A 200 -13.01 -7.64 -12.11
C ASP A 200 -11.94 -8.71 -11.82
N ASN A 201 -10.76 -8.65 -12.45
CA ASN A 201 -9.74 -9.71 -12.37
C ASN A 201 -8.62 -9.48 -11.33
N ILE A 202 -8.72 -8.43 -10.50
CA ILE A 202 -7.76 -8.18 -9.42
C ILE A 202 -7.76 -9.35 -8.41
N ASN A 203 -6.57 -9.79 -8.00
CA ASN A 203 -6.35 -10.90 -7.07
C ASN A 203 -6.98 -12.26 -7.46
N HIS A 204 -7.52 -12.38 -8.68
CA HIS A 204 -8.20 -13.60 -9.12
C HIS A 204 -7.17 -14.65 -9.54
N GLU A 205 -6.93 -15.64 -8.66
CA GLU A 205 -5.98 -16.74 -8.86
C GLU A 205 -4.54 -16.28 -9.19
N CYS A 206 -4.16 -15.11 -8.66
CA CYS A 206 -2.83 -14.51 -8.80
C CYS A 206 -2.46 -13.68 -7.57
N GLY A 207 -1.24 -13.14 -7.56
CA GLY A 207 -0.74 -12.26 -6.52
C GLY A 207 -0.22 -13.00 -5.29
N SER A 208 0.10 -12.23 -4.25
CA SER A 208 0.79 -12.74 -3.06
C SER A 208 0.03 -13.84 -2.31
N THR A 209 -1.30 -13.86 -2.41
CA THR A 209 -2.15 -14.90 -1.78
C THR A 209 -2.36 -16.13 -2.65
N TYR A 210 -2.06 -16.06 -3.95
CA TYR A 210 -2.15 -17.17 -4.91
C TYR A 210 -0.88 -17.31 -5.78
N PRO A 211 0.29 -17.59 -5.17
CA PRO A 211 1.57 -17.59 -5.88
C PRO A 211 1.81 -18.83 -6.76
N GLN A 212 0.89 -19.79 -6.83
CA GLN A 212 1.12 -21.10 -7.44
C GLN A 212 1.46 -20.99 -8.94
N ALA A 213 0.82 -20.04 -9.65
CA ALA A 213 1.12 -19.76 -11.04
C ALA A 213 2.55 -19.21 -11.21
N LEU A 214 2.94 -18.25 -10.37
CA LEU A 214 4.30 -17.71 -10.34
C LEU A 214 5.33 -18.81 -10.04
N GLN A 215 5.12 -19.61 -8.99
CA GLN A 215 6.02 -20.72 -8.62
C GLN A 215 6.26 -21.70 -9.78
N LYS A 216 5.18 -22.07 -10.49
CA LYS A 216 5.27 -22.94 -11.65
C LYS A 216 6.05 -22.30 -12.80
N ASN A 217 5.86 -21.01 -13.05
CA ASN A 217 6.54 -20.30 -14.14
C ASN A 217 8.03 -20.11 -13.84
N ILE A 218 8.40 -19.76 -12.60
CA ILE A 218 9.80 -19.63 -12.18
C ILE A 218 10.57 -20.93 -12.41
N LYS A 219 10.04 -22.04 -11.88
CA LYS A 219 10.66 -23.37 -11.98
C LYS A 219 10.94 -23.83 -13.42
N ASN A 220 10.13 -23.38 -14.38
CA ASN A 220 10.24 -23.80 -15.78
C ASN A 220 10.89 -22.75 -16.70
N GLY A 221 11.11 -21.52 -16.20
CA GLY A 221 11.45 -20.37 -17.04
C GLY A 221 12.88 -19.85 -16.94
N GLY A 222 13.69 -20.44 -16.04
CA GLY A 222 15.07 -20.02 -15.79
C GLY A 222 15.16 -18.58 -15.30
N PHE A 223 14.28 -18.20 -14.39
CA PHE A 223 14.26 -16.90 -13.72
C PHE A 223 15.12 -16.96 -12.46
N ASP A 224 15.76 -15.85 -12.10
CA ASP A 224 16.55 -15.75 -10.85
C ASP A 224 15.65 -15.59 -9.63
N VAL A 225 14.53 -14.88 -9.80
CA VAL A 225 13.55 -14.65 -8.72
C VAL A 225 12.18 -14.29 -9.30
N GLY A 226 11.13 -14.73 -8.61
CA GLY A 226 9.76 -14.25 -8.79
C GLY A 226 9.34 -13.31 -7.67
N ILE A 227 8.57 -12.27 -8.00
CA ILE A 227 8.00 -11.35 -7.00
C ILE A 227 6.49 -11.27 -7.24
N ALA A 228 5.68 -11.58 -6.23
CA ALA A 228 4.24 -11.41 -6.27
C ALA A 228 3.78 -10.31 -5.31
N PHE A 229 3.07 -9.33 -5.85
CA PHE A 229 2.40 -8.29 -5.07
C PHE A 229 0.95 -8.67 -4.79
N ASP A 230 0.29 -7.94 -3.90
CA ASP A 230 -1.17 -7.95 -3.78
C ASP A 230 -1.83 -6.79 -4.55
N GLY A 231 -3.15 -6.67 -4.45
CA GLY A 231 -3.95 -5.76 -5.26
C GLY A 231 -3.56 -4.27 -5.18
N ASP A 232 -3.19 -3.77 -4.01
CA ASP A 232 -2.70 -2.39 -3.82
C ASP A 232 -1.19 -2.28 -3.56
N ALA A 233 -0.49 -3.41 -3.63
CA ALA A 233 0.96 -3.53 -3.52
C ALA A 233 1.51 -2.95 -2.20
N ASP A 234 0.79 -3.20 -1.10
CA ASP A 234 1.32 -3.05 0.26
C ASP A 234 1.96 -4.34 0.78
N ARG A 235 1.86 -5.44 0.02
CA ARG A 235 2.54 -6.71 0.31
C ARG A 235 3.39 -7.17 -0.87
N ALA A 236 4.50 -7.82 -0.55
CA ALA A 236 5.31 -8.57 -1.51
C ALA A 236 5.78 -9.89 -0.91
N ILE A 237 5.63 -10.97 -1.68
CA ILE A 237 6.30 -12.25 -1.42
C ILE A 237 7.22 -12.56 -2.60
N ALA A 238 8.20 -13.41 -2.36
CA ALA A 238 9.14 -13.84 -3.39
C ALA A 238 9.04 -15.34 -3.66
N VAL A 239 9.61 -15.75 -4.80
CA VAL A 239 9.79 -17.14 -5.19
C VAL A 239 11.24 -17.30 -5.63
N ASP A 240 11.96 -18.24 -5.05
CA ASP A 240 13.35 -18.52 -5.43
C ASP A 240 13.45 -19.21 -6.80
N GLU A 241 14.67 -19.35 -7.33
CA GLU A 241 14.93 -19.93 -8.66
C GLU A 241 14.46 -21.39 -8.80
N ASN A 242 14.23 -22.09 -7.68
CA ASN A 242 13.76 -23.47 -7.65
C ASN A 242 12.23 -23.56 -7.54
N GLY A 243 11.54 -22.43 -7.40
CA GLY A 243 10.09 -22.32 -7.26
C GLY A 243 9.60 -22.42 -5.81
N PHE A 244 10.48 -22.32 -4.81
CA PHE A 244 10.08 -22.29 -3.40
C PHE A 244 9.59 -20.90 -3.01
N LEU A 245 8.53 -20.89 -2.20
CA LEU A 245 7.97 -19.65 -1.67
C LEU A 245 8.91 -19.05 -0.62
N VAL A 246 9.16 -17.76 -0.73
CA VAL A 246 9.90 -16.93 0.20
C VAL A 246 8.92 -15.91 0.76
N ASP A 247 8.33 -16.22 1.91
CA ASP A 247 7.34 -15.39 2.58
C ASP A 247 7.97 -14.16 3.29
N GLY A 248 7.14 -13.37 3.97
CA GLY A 248 7.58 -12.15 4.64
C GLY A 248 8.65 -12.38 5.71
N ASP A 249 8.60 -13.49 6.45
CA ASP A 249 9.61 -13.78 7.48
C ASP A 249 10.99 -13.97 6.83
N PHE A 250 11.06 -14.69 5.71
CA PHE A 250 12.33 -14.84 4.98
C PHE A 250 12.82 -13.51 4.38
N ILE A 251 11.94 -12.71 3.79
CA ILE A 251 12.29 -11.41 3.21
C ILE A 251 12.86 -10.49 4.30
N ILE A 252 12.17 -10.40 5.43
CA ILE A 252 12.61 -9.60 6.58
C ILE A 252 13.95 -10.12 7.10
N ALA A 253 14.15 -11.43 7.22
CA ALA A 253 15.41 -12.00 7.69
C ALA A 253 16.60 -11.68 6.76
N ILE A 254 16.38 -11.72 5.43
CA ILE A 254 17.39 -11.35 4.43
C ILE A 254 17.75 -9.87 4.57
N CYS A 255 16.74 -8.99 4.67
CA CYS A 255 16.92 -7.56 4.88
C CYS A 255 17.65 -7.25 6.20
N ALA A 256 17.22 -7.86 7.30
CA ALA A 256 17.78 -7.69 8.63
C ALA A 256 19.26 -8.07 8.65
N LYS A 257 19.61 -9.23 8.09
CA LYS A 257 21.00 -9.68 7.98
C LYS A 257 21.84 -8.67 7.18
N ASN A 258 21.38 -8.26 6.00
CA ASN A 258 22.12 -7.32 5.15
C ASN A 258 22.28 -5.94 5.81
N TYR A 259 21.28 -5.45 6.54
CA TYR A 259 21.36 -4.20 7.28
C TYR A 259 22.29 -4.33 8.48
N HIS A 260 22.22 -5.42 9.23
CA HIS A 260 23.10 -5.67 10.38
C HIS A 260 24.57 -5.78 9.95
N ASP A 261 24.88 -6.57 8.91
CA ASP A 261 26.24 -6.74 8.37
C ASP A 261 26.86 -5.41 7.89
N LYS A 262 26.03 -4.44 7.50
CA LYS A 262 26.45 -3.10 7.05
C LYS A 262 26.35 -2.04 8.16
N SER A 263 25.99 -2.42 9.38
CA SER A 263 25.73 -1.50 10.50
C SER A 263 24.69 -0.41 10.16
N LEU A 264 23.68 -0.79 9.36
CA LEU A 264 22.55 0.05 8.97
C LEU A 264 21.25 -0.30 9.73
N LEU A 265 21.21 -1.45 10.43
CA LEU A 265 20.05 -1.84 11.23
C LEU A 265 20.02 -0.98 12.50
N LYS A 266 18.99 -0.15 12.65
CA LYS A 266 18.84 0.72 13.82
C LYS A 266 18.43 -0.10 15.03
N ALA A 267 19.00 0.26 16.18
CA ALA A 267 18.72 -0.35 17.47
C ALA A 267 18.94 -1.89 17.51
N ASP A 268 19.66 -2.43 16.52
CA ASP A 268 19.95 -3.86 16.35
C ASP A 268 18.73 -4.78 16.53
N ASN A 269 17.55 -4.29 16.13
CA ASN A 269 16.30 -5.01 16.29
C ASN A 269 15.43 -5.01 15.03
N VAL A 270 14.46 -5.92 15.02
CA VAL A 270 13.40 -6.03 14.02
C VAL A 270 12.06 -6.19 14.73
N VAL A 271 11.04 -5.50 14.22
CA VAL A 271 9.67 -5.59 14.77
C VAL A 271 8.83 -6.54 13.92
N THR A 272 8.24 -7.55 14.54
CA THR A 272 7.32 -8.49 13.87
C THR A 272 6.09 -8.77 14.73
N THR A 273 5.13 -9.53 14.21
CA THR A 273 3.94 -9.95 14.98
C THR A 273 4.12 -11.33 15.61
N VAL A 274 3.22 -11.68 16.52
CA VAL A 274 3.14 -13.03 17.14
C VAL A 274 2.99 -14.18 16.13
N MET A 275 2.68 -13.89 14.86
CA MET A 275 2.50 -14.90 13.81
C MET A 275 3.81 -15.37 13.18
N THR A 276 4.91 -14.64 13.39
CA THR A 276 6.22 -14.97 12.81
C THR A 276 6.72 -16.35 13.27
N ASN A 277 7.35 -17.07 12.35
CA ASN A 277 7.80 -18.44 12.55
C ASN A 277 8.93 -18.55 13.60
N LEU A 278 8.93 -19.62 14.42
CA LEU A 278 9.99 -19.87 15.40
C LEU A 278 11.40 -19.96 14.77
N GLY A 279 11.51 -20.44 13.53
CA GLY A 279 12.75 -20.48 12.77
C GLY A 279 13.35 -19.09 12.53
N PHE A 280 12.50 -18.08 12.31
CA PHE A 280 12.93 -16.68 12.19
C PHE A 280 13.58 -16.19 13.47
N HIS A 281 12.93 -16.41 14.63
CA HIS A 281 13.47 -16.02 15.94
C HIS A 281 14.83 -16.67 16.21
N HIS A 282 14.98 -17.97 15.94
CA HIS A 282 16.26 -18.65 16.07
C HIS A 282 17.34 -18.11 15.12
N ALA A 283 16.97 -17.72 13.90
CA ALA A 283 17.90 -17.13 12.94
C ALA A 283 18.40 -15.75 13.42
N MET A 284 17.49 -14.87 13.84
CA MET A 284 17.82 -13.54 14.35
C MET A 284 18.69 -13.62 15.62
N GLN A 285 18.34 -14.51 16.56
CA GLN A 285 19.13 -14.73 17.78
C GLN A 285 20.57 -15.17 17.47
N LYS A 286 20.77 -16.05 16.48
CA LYS A 286 22.12 -16.47 16.05
C LYS A 286 22.93 -15.33 15.43
N MET A 287 22.25 -14.34 14.86
CA MET A 287 22.85 -13.12 14.29
C MET A 287 23.04 -12.01 15.33
N GLY A 288 22.55 -12.19 16.57
CA GLY A 288 22.58 -11.15 17.59
C GLY A 288 21.61 -10.00 17.34
N ILE A 289 20.53 -10.26 16.60
CA ILE A 289 19.46 -9.28 16.30
C ILE A 289 18.28 -9.56 17.23
N ASP A 290 17.82 -8.52 17.93
CA ASP A 290 16.66 -8.61 18.82
C ASP A 290 15.36 -8.62 18.01
N VAL A 291 14.41 -9.49 18.38
CA VAL A 291 13.09 -9.54 17.76
C VAL A 291 12.05 -9.00 18.73
N LEU A 292 11.44 -7.87 18.35
CA LEU A 292 10.38 -7.21 19.11
C LEU A 292 9.03 -7.66 18.57
N VAL A 293 8.24 -8.30 19.42
CA VAL A 293 6.97 -8.92 19.01
C VAL A 293 5.79 -8.06 19.42
N THR A 294 4.85 -7.84 18.50
CA THR A 294 3.59 -7.14 18.72
C THR A 294 2.38 -8.03 18.44
N ASP A 295 1.18 -7.55 18.78
CA ASP A 295 -0.07 -8.12 18.29
C ASP A 295 -0.16 -8.03 16.75
N VAL A 296 -1.08 -8.81 16.16
CA VAL A 296 -1.30 -8.87 14.70
C VAL A 296 -1.88 -7.56 14.17
N GLY A 297 -1.31 -7.04 13.08
CA GLY A 297 -1.74 -5.81 12.41
C GLY A 297 -0.59 -4.82 12.22
N ASP A 298 -0.47 -4.32 10.98
CA ASP A 298 0.53 -3.34 10.54
C ASP A 298 0.68 -2.12 11.46
N LYS A 299 -0.43 -1.63 12.03
CA LYS A 299 -0.44 -0.52 12.98
C LYS A 299 0.41 -0.79 14.22
N TYR A 300 0.30 -1.98 14.81
CA TYR A 300 1.06 -2.32 16.02
C TYR A 300 2.55 -2.44 15.71
N VAL A 301 2.89 -3.00 14.55
CA VAL A 301 4.27 -3.07 14.06
C VAL A 301 4.83 -1.65 13.90
N LEU A 302 4.12 -0.76 13.20
CA LEU A 302 4.56 0.62 12.98
C LEU A 302 4.69 1.42 14.28
N ASP A 303 3.71 1.33 15.19
CA ASP A 303 3.73 2.01 16.49
C ASP A 303 4.97 1.57 17.29
N ARG A 304 5.24 0.27 17.33
CA ARG A 304 6.41 -0.28 18.02
C ARG A 304 7.73 0.11 17.34
N MET A 305 7.77 0.18 16.01
CA MET A 305 8.94 0.67 15.28
C MET A 305 9.26 2.13 15.62
N ILE A 306 8.24 2.97 15.77
CA ILE A 306 8.40 4.37 16.15
C ILE A 306 8.92 4.48 17.59
N GLU A 307 8.32 3.75 18.54
CA GLU A 307 8.73 3.74 19.95
C GLU A 307 10.19 3.35 20.14
N GLU A 308 10.65 2.35 19.38
CA GLU A 308 11.98 1.74 19.53
C GLU A 308 12.99 2.31 18.52
N ASN A 309 12.59 3.29 17.71
CA ASN A 309 13.39 3.88 16.63
C ASN A 309 13.98 2.81 15.68
N ALA A 310 13.20 1.75 15.44
CA ALA A 310 13.53 0.68 14.50
C ALA A 310 13.37 1.15 13.05
N ASN A 311 14.15 0.59 12.13
CA ASN A 311 14.05 0.87 10.69
C ASN A 311 13.70 -0.37 9.85
N LEU A 312 13.36 -1.49 10.49
CA LEU A 312 12.89 -2.69 9.83
C LEU A 312 11.82 -3.38 10.68
N GLY A 313 10.73 -3.75 10.04
CA GLY A 313 9.67 -4.55 10.62
C GLY A 313 8.68 -4.97 9.55
N GLY A 314 7.79 -5.89 9.89
CA GLY A 314 6.78 -6.38 8.96
C GLY A 314 6.05 -7.63 9.44
N GLU A 315 5.27 -8.22 8.54
CA GLU A 315 4.46 -9.40 8.79
C GLU A 315 4.81 -10.56 7.83
N GLN A 316 4.56 -11.80 8.27
CA GLN A 316 4.75 -13.00 7.43
C GLN A 316 4.00 -12.92 6.09
N SER A 317 2.90 -12.15 6.02
CA SER A 317 2.15 -11.92 4.78
C SER A 317 2.94 -11.16 3.69
N GLY A 318 4.11 -10.62 4.02
CA GLY A 318 4.94 -9.82 3.13
C GLY A 318 4.66 -8.31 3.19
N HIS A 319 4.00 -7.85 4.26
CA HIS A 319 3.78 -6.43 4.53
C HIS A 319 5.01 -5.85 5.25
#